data_AF-A0A6A5SDY0-F1
#
_entry.id   AF-A0A6A5SDY0-F1
#
_cell.length_a   1.000
_cell.length_b   1.000
_cell.length_c   1.000
_cell.angle_alpha   90.00
_cell.angle_beta   90.00
_cell.angle_gamma   90.00
#
_symmetry.space_group_name_H-M   'P 1'
#
loop_
_entity.id
_entity.type
_entity.pdbx_description
1 polymer ?
#
loop_
_entity_poly.entity_id
_entity_poly.type
_entity_poly.pdbx_seq_one_letter_code
_entity_poly.pdbx_strand_id
1 'polypeptide(L)'
;MTSSPRATPLAPPRRTPQSSSALPHPPSSSHLHREGYHSVRSFSCEIMSSESRLYTFSNETTTKLRKFRLGTSRAKDPQAVIYEIDKKTLEIRPVDDDVYSDIQSLADELPEHAPRFVLLSYPLTLDSGRLSVPYVMLYYLPITCNSEVKMLYAGAKELMRNTSEVGRIIEIDSAEDLEEIEDKLKEHS
;
A
#
# COMPACT_ATOMS: atom_id res chain seq x y z
N MET A 1 66.55 -3.34 -37.94
CA MET A 1 66.26 -2.58 -39.16
C MET A 1 66.12 -3.59 -40.32
N THR A 2 65.05 -4.36 -40.48
CA THR A 2 63.60 -4.05 -40.70
C THR A 2 63.30 -3.30 -42.00
N SER A 3 63.08 -4.03 -43.10
CA SER A 3 62.26 -3.57 -44.25
C SER A 3 62.04 -4.68 -45.29
N SER A 4 60.83 -4.72 -45.87
CA SER A 4 60.40 -5.43 -47.10
C SER A 4 59.92 -6.90 -47.00
N PRO A 5 59.01 -7.37 -47.89
CA PRO A 5 57.85 -6.62 -48.43
C PRO A 5 56.55 -7.43 -48.68
N ARG A 6 55.41 -6.71 -48.74
CA ARG A 6 54.32 -6.81 -49.75
C ARG A 6 53.69 -8.18 -50.10
N ALA A 7 52.38 -8.34 -49.81
CA ALA A 7 51.34 -8.74 -50.80
C ALA A 7 49.90 -8.63 -50.26
N THR A 8 49.07 -7.80 -50.89
CA THR A 8 47.61 -8.02 -51.04
C THR A 8 47.40 -8.77 -52.36
N PRO A 9 46.33 -9.59 -52.57
CA PRO A 9 45.04 -9.01 -52.99
C PRO A 9 43.75 -9.87 -52.77
N LEU A 10 42.62 -9.32 -53.25
CA LEU A 10 41.36 -9.97 -53.71
C LEU A 10 40.35 -10.61 -52.71
N ALA A 11 39.12 -10.10 -52.77
CA ALA A 11 37.83 -10.80 -52.51
C ALA A 11 37.36 -11.51 -53.83
N PRO A 12 36.15 -12.11 -54.03
CA PRO A 12 34.87 -12.13 -53.26
C PRO A 12 34.37 -13.62 -53.08
N PRO A 13 33.07 -14.06 -53.06
CA PRO A 13 31.75 -13.39 -53.13
C PRO A 13 30.61 -13.91 -52.19
N ARG A 14 29.39 -13.44 -52.47
CA ARG A 14 28.06 -13.69 -51.86
C ARG A 14 27.61 -15.15 -51.71
N ARG A 15 26.71 -15.40 -50.74
CA ARG A 15 25.52 -16.27 -50.90
C ARG A 15 24.27 -15.66 -50.24
N THR A 16 23.15 -15.73 -50.96
CA THR A 16 21.77 -15.75 -50.41
C THR A 16 21.28 -17.20 -50.39
N PRO A 17 20.31 -17.55 -49.53
CA PRO A 17 18.93 -17.83 -49.98
C PRO A 17 17.88 -17.12 -49.09
N GLN A 18 16.83 -16.50 -49.63
CA GLN A 18 15.54 -17.07 -50.08
C GLN A 18 14.66 -17.71 -48.99
N SER A 19 13.42 -17.17 -48.90
CA SER A 19 12.14 -17.84 -48.54
C SER A 19 12.02 -18.45 -47.12
N SER A 20 10.96 -18.21 -46.33
CA SER A 20 9.56 -18.19 -46.76
C SER A 20 8.65 -17.45 -45.77
N SER A 21 7.64 -16.75 -46.29
CA SER A 21 6.54 -16.19 -45.52
C SER A 21 5.50 -17.26 -45.20
N ALA A 22 5.30 -17.59 -43.93
CA ALA A 22 4.22 -18.46 -43.47
C ALA A 22 3.25 -17.68 -42.56
N LEU A 23 2.11 -17.28 -43.13
CA LEU A 23 0.97 -16.76 -42.39
C LEU A 23 0.18 -17.94 -41.79
N PRO A 24 -0.10 -17.98 -40.48
CA PRO A 24 -1.04 -18.97 -39.93
C PRO A 24 -2.48 -18.58 -40.27
N HIS A 25 -3.19 -19.48 -40.94
CA HIS A 25 -4.64 -19.37 -41.14
C HIS A 25 -5.38 -19.65 -39.81
N PRO A 26 -6.45 -18.91 -39.47
CA PRO A 26 -7.30 -19.26 -38.33
C PRO A 26 -8.20 -20.46 -38.68
N PRO A 27 -8.37 -21.46 -37.79
CA PRO A 27 -9.38 -22.49 -37.97
C PRO A 27 -10.78 -21.92 -37.74
N SER A 28 -11.69 -22.12 -38.69
CA SER A 28 -13.12 -21.98 -38.44
C SER A 28 -13.63 -23.20 -37.66
N SER A 29 -14.06 -22.99 -36.43
CA SER A 29 -14.97 -23.92 -35.74
C SER A 29 -15.89 -23.14 -34.81
N SER A 30 -17.18 -23.22 -35.12
CA SER A 30 -18.26 -22.72 -34.29
C SER A 30 -18.47 -23.61 -33.06
N HIS A 31 -18.16 -23.10 -31.87
CA HIS A 31 -18.84 -23.55 -30.65
C HIS A 31 -19.00 -22.44 -29.61
N LEU A 32 -19.91 -22.66 -28.67
CA LEU A 32 -20.57 -21.64 -27.86
C LEU A 32 -19.74 -21.08 -26.68
N HIS A 33 -20.24 -19.93 -26.22
CA HIS A 33 -20.23 -19.41 -24.84
C HIS A 33 -19.00 -18.63 -24.34
N ARG A 34 -19.32 -17.50 -23.68
CA ARG A 34 -18.75 -16.93 -22.44
C ARG A 34 -17.32 -17.37 -22.05
N GLU A 35 -16.41 -16.47 -21.68
CA GLU A 35 -16.62 -15.38 -20.71
C GLU A 35 -15.90 -14.08 -21.12
N GLY A 36 -16.43 -12.94 -20.67
CA GLY A 36 -15.75 -11.66 -20.83
C GLY A 36 -14.66 -11.46 -19.79
N TYR A 37 -13.39 -11.70 -20.15
CA TYR A 37 -12.27 -11.25 -19.33
C TYR A 37 -11.98 -9.77 -19.61
N HIS A 38 -12.65 -8.90 -18.86
CA HIS A 38 -12.26 -7.50 -18.79
C HIS A 38 -10.82 -7.44 -18.28
N SER A 39 -9.89 -7.04 -19.14
CA SER A 39 -8.56 -6.64 -18.71
C SER A 39 -8.71 -5.40 -17.84
N VAL A 40 -8.80 -5.60 -16.52
CA VAL A 40 -8.64 -4.56 -15.52
C VAL A 40 -7.20 -4.06 -15.58
N ARG A 41 -7.01 -3.14 -16.53
CA ARG A 41 -5.85 -2.27 -16.65
C ARG A 41 -5.45 -1.77 -15.26
N SER A 42 -4.26 -2.17 -14.81
CA SER A 42 -3.59 -1.51 -13.70
C SER A 42 -3.26 -0.08 -14.14
N PHE A 43 -4.12 0.86 -13.78
CA PHE A 43 -4.10 2.26 -14.19
C PHE A 43 -4.45 3.17 -13.00
N SER A 44 -3.87 2.86 -11.83
CA SER A 44 -4.05 3.60 -10.58
C SER A 44 -2.70 3.85 -9.92
N CYS A 45 -1.98 4.89 -10.36
CA CYS A 45 -0.79 5.37 -9.66
C CYS A 45 -0.60 6.89 -9.81
N GLU A 46 -0.77 7.45 -11.01
CA GLU A 46 -0.45 8.88 -11.25
C GLU A 46 -1.53 9.88 -10.80
N ILE A 47 -2.83 9.51 -10.80
CA ILE A 47 -3.91 10.46 -10.43
C ILE A 47 -4.02 10.69 -8.90
N MET A 48 -3.68 9.68 -8.08
CA MET A 48 -3.82 9.77 -6.62
C MET A 48 -2.83 10.75 -5.97
N SER A 49 -1.71 11.06 -6.63
CA SER A 49 -0.68 11.98 -6.11
C SER A 49 -1.21 13.40 -5.91
N SER A 50 -2.06 13.90 -6.81
CA SER A 50 -2.57 15.28 -6.74
C SER A 50 -3.65 15.50 -5.69
N GLU A 51 -4.49 14.50 -5.38
CA GLU A 51 -5.58 14.65 -4.39
C GLU A 51 -5.05 14.76 -2.96
N SER A 52 -3.92 14.10 -2.67
CA SER A 52 -3.25 14.15 -1.36
C SER A 52 -2.98 15.57 -0.86
N ARG A 53 -2.84 16.55 -1.78
CA ARG A 53 -2.51 17.95 -1.50
C ARG A 53 -3.69 18.78 -0.99
N LEU A 54 -4.91 18.25 -1.04
CA LEU A 54 -6.12 18.92 -0.53
C LEU A 54 -6.27 18.74 0.99
N TYR A 55 -5.71 17.65 1.54
CA TYR A 55 -5.79 17.36 2.96
C TYR A 55 -4.72 18.13 3.74
N THR A 56 -5.06 18.49 4.97
CA THR A 56 -4.15 19.24 5.85
C THR A 56 -4.06 18.59 7.22
N PHE A 57 -2.98 18.92 7.95
CA PHE A 57 -2.82 18.59 9.36
C PHE A 57 -2.56 19.87 10.15
N SER A 58 -3.22 20.04 11.28
CA SER A 58 -2.83 21.04 12.27
C SER A 58 -1.46 20.75 12.89
N ASN A 59 -0.83 21.80 13.41
CA ASN A 59 0.43 21.69 14.18
C ASN A 59 0.26 20.80 15.43
N GLU A 60 -0.94 20.74 16.00
CA GLU A 60 -1.25 19.86 17.12
C GLU A 60 -1.26 18.40 16.69
N THR A 61 -1.95 18.06 15.60
CA THR A 61 -1.99 16.70 15.07
C THR A 61 -0.60 16.20 14.65
N THR A 62 0.20 17.00 13.94
CA THR A 62 1.59 16.60 13.61
C THR A 62 2.48 16.42 14.85
N THR A 63 2.26 17.22 15.90
CA THR A 63 2.93 17.04 17.20
C THR A 63 2.49 15.74 17.89
N LYS A 64 1.18 15.40 17.87
CA LYS A 64 0.64 14.14 18.39
C LYS A 64 1.21 12.93 17.65
N LEU A 65 1.22 12.94 16.31
CA LEU A 65 1.83 11.89 15.47
C LEU A 65 3.30 11.64 15.85
N ARG A 66 4.10 12.71 15.95
CA ARG A 66 5.51 12.62 16.33
C ARG A 66 5.71 12.13 17.76
N LYS A 67 4.89 12.61 18.71
CA LYS A 67 4.94 12.18 20.12
C LYS A 67 4.58 10.70 20.26
N PHE A 68 3.55 10.25 19.54
CA PHE A 68 3.12 8.86 19.50
C PHE A 68 4.26 7.97 18.98
N ARG A 69 4.75 8.19 17.76
CA ARG A 69 5.85 7.41 17.16
C ARG A 69 7.09 7.31 18.05
N LEU A 70 7.45 8.39 18.75
CA LEU A 70 8.62 8.40 19.65
C LEU A 70 8.34 7.73 21.00
N GLY A 71 7.12 7.85 21.53
CA GLY A 71 6.69 7.30 22.82
C GLY A 71 6.45 5.79 22.78
N THR A 72 5.69 5.31 21.79
CA THR A 72 5.28 3.90 21.73
C THR A 72 6.43 2.94 21.41
N SER A 73 7.53 3.43 20.84
CA SER A 73 8.75 2.65 20.54
C SER A 73 9.38 1.90 21.73
N ARG A 74 8.98 2.23 22.97
CA ARG A 74 9.41 1.56 24.22
C ARG A 74 8.24 1.11 25.09
N ALA A 75 7.00 1.18 24.59
CA ALA A 75 5.84 0.65 25.28
C ALA A 75 5.96 -0.88 25.42
N LYS A 76 5.46 -1.41 26.53
CA LYS A 76 5.36 -2.86 26.76
C LYS A 76 4.04 -3.44 26.27
N ASP A 77 3.03 -2.58 26.27
CA ASP A 77 1.65 -2.88 25.91
C ASP A 77 1.37 -2.29 24.52
N PRO A 78 0.41 -2.83 23.75
CA PRO A 78 -0.05 -2.21 22.51
C PRO A 78 -0.46 -0.76 22.74
N GLN A 79 -0.32 0.07 21.71
CA GLN A 79 -0.72 1.47 21.75
C GLN A 79 -1.37 1.80 20.41
N ALA A 80 -2.60 2.31 20.43
CA ALA A 80 -3.31 2.74 19.23
C ALA A 80 -4.00 4.10 19.39
N VAL A 81 -4.12 4.85 18.29
CA VAL A 81 -4.87 6.12 18.20
C VAL A 81 -5.64 6.16 16.88
N ILE A 82 -6.89 6.60 16.93
CA ILE A 82 -7.80 6.68 15.78
C ILE A 82 -7.75 8.09 15.19
N TYR A 83 -7.71 8.18 13.86
CA TYR A 83 -7.76 9.43 13.10
C TYR A 83 -8.89 9.43 12.09
N GLU A 84 -9.47 10.61 11.89
CA GLU A 84 -10.53 10.89 10.93
C GLU A 84 -10.21 12.09 10.04
N ILE A 85 -10.94 12.18 8.93
CA ILE A 85 -10.97 13.35 8.05
C ILE A 85 -12.27 14.12 8.32
N ASP A 86 -12.17 15.38 8.74
CA ASP A 86 -13.33 16.28 8.72
C ASP A 86 -13.67 16.61 7.25
N LYS A 87 -14.84 16.17 6.80
CA LYS A 87 -15.34 16.35 5.42
C LYS A 87 -15.51 17.82 5.02
N LYS A 88 -15.57 18.76 5.97
CA LYS A 88 -15.76 20.19 5.71
C LYS A 88 -14.45 20.94 5.51
N THR A 89 -13.43 20.60 6.31
CA THR A 89 -12.13 21.28 6.30
C THR A 89 -11.05 20.51 5.54
N LEU A 90 -11.29 19.22 5.26
CA LEU A 90 -10.30 18.25 4.77
C LEU A 90 -9.09 18.11 5.72
N GLU A 91 -9.26 18.48 6.99
CA GLU A 91 -8.24 18.27 8.01
C GLU A 91 -8.27 16.82 8.52
N ILE A 92 -7.09 16.20 8.57
CA ILE A 92 -6.89 14.91 9.23
C ILE A 92 -6.56 15.20 10.69
N ARG A 93 -7.40 14.68 11.61
CA ARG A 93 -7.34 14.95 13.05
C ARG A 93 -7.58 13.66 13.84
N PRO A 94 -7.07 13.52 15.07
CA PRO A 94 -7.46 12.40 15.91
C PRO A 94 -8.94 12.52 16.29
N VAL A 95 -9.59 11.39 16.56
CA VAL A 95 -10.99 11.34 16.99
C VAL A 95 -11.13 11.84 18.42
N ASP A 96 -10.14 11.45 19.22
CA ASP A 96 -10.02 11.55 20.67
C ASP A 96 -8.58 11.96 21.03
N ASP A 97 -8.32 12.23 22.33
CA ASP A 97 -6.97 12.43 22.85
C ASP A 97 -6.43 11.20 23.61
N ASP A 98 -7.20 10.11 23.55
CA ASP A 98 -6.93 8.86 24.27
C ASP A 98 -6.03 7.92 23.46
N VAL A 99 -5.32 7.05 24.18
CA VAL A 99 -4.44 6.04 23.59
C VAL A 99 -4.90 4.67 24.08
N TYR A 100 -5.37 3.86 23.13
CA TYR A 100 -5.89 2.53 23.39
C TYR A 100 -4.74 1.58 23.69
N SER A 101 -4.74 0.99 24.89
CA SER A 101 -3.80 -0.07 25.30
C SER A 101 -4.16 -1.45 24.76
N ASP A 102 -5.42 -1.64 24.38
CA ASP A 102 -6.03 -2.94 24.14
C ASP A 102 -6.78 -2.96 22.80
N ILE A 103 -6.61 -4.04 22.05
CA ILE A 103 -7.20 -4.20 20.71
C ILE A 103 -8.74 -4.31 20.78
N GLN A 104 -9.29 -4.90 21.84
CA GLN A 104 -10.75 -5.03 22.00
C GLN A 104 -11.41 -3.66 22.22
N SER A 105 -10.89 -2.83 23.13
CA SER A 105 -11.40 -1.47 23.34
C SER A 105 -11.23 -0.58 22.12
N LEU A 106 -10.18 -0.80 21.32
CA LEU A 106 -9.99 -0.14 20.03
C LEU A 106 -11.05 -0.58 19.00
N ALA A 107 -11.39 -1.87 18.97
CA ALA A 107 -12.40 -2.42 18.08
C ALA A 107 -13.81 -1.88 18.40
N ASP A 108 -14.15 -1.73 19.68
CA ASP A 108 -15.43 -1.19 20.15
C ASP A 108 -15.65 0.29 19.75
N GLU A 109 -14.59 1.09 19.61
CA GLU A 109 -14.67 2.49 19.16
C GLU A 109 -14.71 2.63 17.62
N LEU A 110 -14.38 1.58 16.85
CA LEU A 110 -14.39 1.66 15.40
C LEU A 110 -15.83 1.68 14.85
N PRO A 111 -16.22 2.70 14.05
CA PRO A 111 -17.60 2.84 13.62
C PRO A 111 -17.94 1.96 12.43
N GLU A 112 -18.99 1.14 12.58
CA GLU A 112 -19.47 0.16 11.59
C GLU A 112 -19.73 0.70 10.17
N HIS A 113 -19.84 2.01 9.97
CA HIS A 113 -20.26 2.66 8.71
C HIS A 113 -19.30 3.73 8.18
N ALA A 114 -18.16 3.97 8.85
CA ALA A 114 -17.20 5.00 8.44
C ALA A 114 -15.76 4.46 8.47
N PRO A 115 -14.92 4.83 7.49
CA PRO A 115 -13.53 4.39 7.47
C PRO A 115 -12.72 5.22 8.47
N ARG A 116 -11.62 4.67 8.96
CA ARG A 116 -10.70 5.31 9.92
C ARG A 116 -9.26 4.98 9.56
N PHE A 117 -8.34 5.88 9.90
CA PHE A 117 -6.91 5.54 9.98
C PHE A 117 -6.58 5.25 11.45
N VAL A 118 -6.12 4.06 11.76
CA VAL A 118 -5.61 3.74 13.10
C VAL A 118 -4.11 3.63 13.02
N LEU A 119 -3.39 4.35 13.89
CA LEU A 119 -1.96 4.11 14.06
C LEU A 119 -1.79 3.11 15.20
N LEU A 120 -1.19 1.96 14.90
CA LEU A 120 -0.95 0.89 15.86
C LEU A 120 0.55 0.68 16.04
N SER A 121 0.97 0.63 17.30
CA SER A 121 2.30 0.22 17.74
C SER A 121 2.12 -1.01 18.62
N TYR A 122 2.47 -2.18 18.10
CA TYR A 122 2.20 -3.46 18.77
C TYR A 122 3.52 -4.13 19.17
N PRO A 123 3.91 -4.11 20.47
CA PRO A 123 5.11 -4.79 20.92
C PRO A 123 4.88 -6.31 20.94
N LEU A 124 5.67 -7.06 20.17
CA LEU A 124 5.59 -8.52 20.10
C LEU A 124 6.98 -9.16 20.15
N THR A 125 7.06 -10.37 20.71
CA THR A 125 8.29 -11.16 20.73
C THR A 125 8.23 -12.19 19.62
N LEU A 126 9.19 -12.13 18.70
CA LEU A 126 9.34 -13.11 17.64
C LEU A 126 9.90 -14.42 18.19
N ASP A 127 9.67 -15.54 17.50
CA ASP A 127 10.17 -16.89 17.88
C ASP A 127 11.70 -16.95 18.06
N SER A 128 12.43 -15.99 17.47
CA SER A 128 13.87 -15.78 17.66
C SER A 128 14.27 -15.20 19.03
N GLY A 129 13.30 -14.88 19.90
CA GLY A 129 13.50 -14.14 21.15
C GLY A 129 13.75 -12.64 20.97
N ARG A 130 13.69 -12.13 19.73
CA ARG A 130 13.82 -10.70 19.44
C ARG A 130 12.49 -9.99 19.69
N LEU A 131 12.51 -9.00 20.57
CA LEU A 131 11.39 -8.05 20.73
C LEU A 131 11.37 -7.11 19.52
N SER A 132 10.24 -7.07 18.84
CA SER A 132 9.93 -6.14 17.75
C SER A 132 8.74 -5.26 18.17
N VAL A 133 8.74 -4.01 17.74
CA VAL A 133 7.60 -3.09 17.92
C VAL A 133 7.23 -2.53 16.55
N PRO A 134 6.58 -3.34 15.68
CA PRO A 134 6.06 -2.83 14.43
C PRO A 134 5.12 -1.64 14.66
N TYR A 135 5.38 -0.58 13.89
CA TYR A 135 4.61 0.64 13.86
C TYR A 135 3.93 0.76 12.50
N VAL A 136 2.61 0.57 12.49
CA VAL A 136 1.79 0.36 11.30
C VAL A 136 0.58 1.29 11.29
N MET A 137 0.04 1.54 10.10
CA MET A 137 -1.28 2.13 9.94
C MET A 137 -2.27 1.04 9.56
N LEU A 138 -3.31 0.83 10.37
CA LEU A 138 -4.49 0.09 9.96
C LEU A 138 -5.36 1.05 9.15
N TYR A 139 -5.70 0.64 7.94
CA TYR A 139 -6.62 1.33 7.06
C TYR A 139 -7.96 0.59 7.14
N TYR A 140 -8.84 1.08 8.03
CA TYR A 140 -10.14 0.46 8.30
C TYR A 140 -11.19 0.99 7.33
N LEU A 141 -11.82 0.09 6.55
CA LEU A 141 -12.87 0.42 5.58
C LEU A 141 -14.05 -0.56 5.71
N PRO A 142 -15.06 -0.26 6.53
CA PRO A 142 -16.20 -1.14 6.64
C PRO A 142 -16.90 -1.30 5.30
N ILE A 143 -17.29 -2.53 4.97
CA ILE A 143 -17.91 -2.86 3.68
C ILE A 143 -19.14 -1.97 3.41
N THR A 144 -19.91 -1.66 4.47
CA THR A 144 -21.11 -0.81 4.46
C THR A 144 -20.85 0.68 4.20
N CYS A 145 -19.60 1.17 4.27
CA CYS A 145 -19.29 2.58 4.12
C CYS A 145 -19.57 3.11 2.68
N ASN A 146 -20.14 4.32 2.61
CA ASN A 146 -20.42 5.05 1.38
C ASN A 146 -19.15 5.30 0.53
N SER A 147 -19.24 5.02 -0.77
CA SER A 147 -18.16 5.15 -1.76
C SER A 147 -17.48 6.52 -1.76
N GLU A 148 -18.24 7.61 -1.58
CA GLU A 148 -17.69 8.97 -1.49
C GLU A 148 -16.65 9.11 -0.36
N VAL A 149 -16.95 8.52 0.81
CA VAL A 149 -16.07 8.57 1.98
C VAL A 149 -14.89 7.61 1.81
N LYS A 150 -15.09 6.45 1.15
CA LYS A 150 -13.98 5.55 0.78
C LYS A 150 -12.99 6.24 -0.16
N MET A 151 -13.48 7.02 -1.13
CA MET A 151 -12.61 7.80 -2.03
C MET A 151 -11.86 8.91 -1.30
N LEU A 152 -12.53 9.66 -0.41
CA LEU A 152 -11.91 10.70 0.42
C LEU A 152 -10.72 10.13 1.23
N TYR A 153 -10.94 9.00 1.90
CA TYR A 153 -9.89 8.35 2.67
C TYR A 153 -8.79 7.73 1.79
N ALA A 154 -9.13 7.22 0.60
CA ALA A 154 -8.12 6.71 -0.34
C ALA A 154 -7.15 7.80 -0.84
N GLY A 155 -7.65 9.02 -1.08
CA GLY A 155 -6.83 10.18 -1.45
C GLY A 155 -5.93 10.69 -0.31
N ALA A 156 -6.39 10.57 0.93
CA ALA A 156 -5.62 10.95 2.13
C ALA A 156 -4.60 9.89 2.57
N LYS A 157 -4.78 8.61 2.20
CA LYS A 157 -4.00 7.46 2.68
C LYS A 157 -2.48 7.67 2.58
N GLU A 158 -2.00 8.13 1.43
CA GLU A 158 -0.57 8.33 1.20
C GLU A 158 -0.02 9.56 1.94
N LEU A 159 -0.82 10.62 2.13
CA LEU A 159 -0.42 11.76 2.96
C LEU A 159 -0.30 11.33 4.43
N MET A 160 -1.28 10.57 4.94
CA MET A 160 -1.27 10.05 6.32
C MET A 160 -0.07 9.12 6.54
N ARG A 161 0.22 8.23 5.61
CA ARG A 161 1.40 7.35 5.65
C ARG A 161 2.70 8.15 5.79
N ASN A 162 2.91 9.13 4.91
CA ASN A 162 4.15 9.91 4.88
C ASN A 162 4.28 10.84 6.10
N THR A 163 3.16 11.38 6.61
CA THR A 163 3.17 12.29 7.77
C THR A 163 3.34 11.55 9.10
N SER A 164 2.76 10.35 9.23
CA SER A 164 2.89 9.51 10.42
C SER A 164 4.20 8.71 10.46
N GLU A 165 4.92 8.62 9.33
CA GLU A 165 6.16 7.84 9.14
C GLU A 165 5.99 6.34 9.47
N VAL A 166 4.83 5.75 9.15
CA VAL A 166 4.57 4.31 9.35
C VAL A 166 5.35 3.43 8.38
N GLY A 167 5.88 2.31 8.88
CA GLY A 167 6.64 1.36 8.06
C GLY A 167 5.76 0.54 7.11
N ARG A 168 4.52 0.24 7.53
CA ARG A 168 3.58 -0.63 6.81
C ARG A 168 2.15 -0.12 6.95
N ILE A 169 1.34 -0.36 5.92
CA ILE A 169 -0.11 -0.21 5.94
C ILE A 169 -0.71 -1.61 5.92
N ILE A 170 -1.74 -1.86 6.72
CA ILE A 170 -2.55 -3.08 6.71
C ILE A 170 -3.99 -2.63 6.47
N GLU A 171 -4.66 -3.17 5.44
CA GLU A 171 -6.05 -2.84 5.13
C GLU A 171 -6.96 -3.88 5.78
N ILE A 172 -8.02 -3.42 6.43
CA ILE A 172 -8.98 -4.25 7.17
C ILE A 172 -10.41 -3.73 6.90
N ASP A 173 -11.40 -4.62 6.82
CA ASP A 173 -12.79 -4.24 6.51
C ASP A 173 -13.81 -4.59 7.61
N SER A 174 -13.33 -5.25 8.66
CA SER A 174 -14.11 -5.64 9.83
C SER A 174 -13.39 -5.26 11.14
N ALA A 175 -14.12 -5.32 12.26
CA ALA A 175 -13.51 -5.24 13.59
C ALA A 175 -12.81 -6.56 13.97
N GLU A 176 -13.34 -7.69 13.47
CA GLU A 176 -12.81 -9.05 13.66
C GLU A 176 -11.37 -9.18 13.10
N ASP A 177 -11.08 -8.52 11.98
CA ASP A 177 -9.73 -8.41 11.41
C ASP A 177 -8.65 -7.91 12.38
N LEU A 178 -9.03 -7.13 13.41
CA LEU A 178 -8.09 -6.64 14.41
C LEU A 178 -7.62 -7.77 15.35
N GLU A 179 -8.41 -8.82 15.58
CA GLU A 179 -7.97 -9.95 16.41
C GLU A 179 -6.84 -10.73 15.71
N GLU A 180 -6.92 -10.85 14.38
CA GLU A 180 -5.87 -11.46 13.54
C GLU A 180 -4.65 -10.54 13.30
N ILE A 181 -4.64 -9.31 13.83
CA ILE A 181 -3.57 -8.35 13.50
C ILE A 181 -2.20 -8.81 13.99
N GLU A 182 -2.14 -9.54 15.10
CA GLU A 182 -0.89 -10.03 15.67
C GLU A 182 -0.17 -10.99 14.69
N ASP A 183 -0.92 -11.89 14.05
CA ASP A 183 -0.36 -12.85 13.09
C ASP A 183 0.01 -12.16 11.76
N LYS A 184 -0.85 -11.24 11.28
CA LYS A 184 -0.54 -10.36 10.14
C LYS A 184 0.75 -9.55 10.38
N LEU A 185 1.10 -9.23 11.63
CA LEU A 185 2.35 -8.54 12.01
C LEU A 185 3.56 -9.49 12.12
N LYS A 186 3.39 -10.70 12.67
CA LYS A 186 4.45 -11.73 12.77
C LYS A 186 4.97 -12.18 11.42
N GLU A 187 4.09 -12.39 10.43
CA GLU A 187 4.45 -12.93 9.10
C GLU A 187 5.51 -12.09 8.35
N HIS A 188 5.69 -10.81 8.70
CA HIS A 188 6.56 -9.87 8.00
C HIS A 188 7.61 -9.17 8.91
N SER A 189 7.97 -9.74 10.05
CA SER A 189 8.85 -9.12 11.07
C SER A 189 10.23 -9.77 11.27
#